data_AF-A0A927T9K0-F1
#
_entry.id   AF-A0A927T9K0-F1
#
_cell.length_a   1.000
_cell.length_b   1.000
_cell.length_c   1.000
_cell.angle_alpha   90.00
_cell.angle_beta   90.00
_cell.angle_gamma   90.00
#
_symmetry.space_group_name_H-M   'P 1'
#
loop_
_entity.id
_entity.type
_entity.pdbx_description
1 polymer ?
#
loop_
_entity_poly.entity_id
_entity_poly.type
_entity_poly.pdbx_seq_one_letter_code
_entity_poly.pdbx_strand_id
1 'polypeptide(L)'
;MQVTRNKEKEDAIKKEVQKLSVELAAELKEKGASEKLQETFKKCFVNTAETTMQCLEDGSIFLITGDIEAMWLRDSSAQVCHYLPYIKKRPLLAEMVKGLIQKQFAMIAIDPYANAFNIEPNGRCWAKDHTADNPWDWERKYELDSLCYPIRLLYQYIQITGDWDIIDEDILSALRSILQIMTIEQHHEERSSYFFERDNCPPSDTLPNEGKGSPVAYTGMIWSGFRPSDDACQYGYLIPANLFAATVLNYVEEIASKIGDNQMLQKAVEMRWQIVEGIDKYGKITLENGETAYVYEVDGLGNINRMDDANVPSLLSIPWITNIGKTASLYLATRGDVLSSHNPYYYEGAAASGIGSPHTPKDYIWHIALSMQGLTSADKDEQKALVEKLLSTDAGTGYMHEGFHKDKPEEFTREWFAWSNSLFSLLVIEAYDLKEN
;
A
#
# COMPACT_ATOMS: atom_id res chain seq x y z
N MET A 1 18.08 18.88 -25.35
CA MET A 1 16.70 19.36 -25.55
C MET A 1 15.69 18.53 -24.75
N GLN A 2 15.79 17.19 -24.72
CA GLN A 2 14.88 16.31 -23.97
C GLN A 2 15.12 16.34 -22.44
N VAL A 3 16.38 16.25 -21.99
CA VAL A 3 16.77 16.41 -20.57
C VAL A 3 16.26 17.73 -19.98
N THR A 4 16.34 18.83 -20.74
CA THR A 4 15.84 20.15 -20.32
C THR A 4 14.32 20.16 -20.15
N ARG A 5 13.57 19.52 -21.07
CA ARG A 5 12.11 19.44 -21.02
C ARG A 5 11.58 18.62 -19.83
N ASN A 6 12.29 17.57 -19.43
CA ASN A 6 11.85 16.72 -18.31
C ASN A 6 12.08 17.39 -16.98
N LYS A 7 13.19 18.14 -16.84
CA LYS A 7 13.41 18.99 -15.67
C LYS A 7 12.37 20.12 -15.58
N GLU A 8 12.02 20.73 -16.71
CA GLU A 8 10.92 21.72 -16.76
C GLU A 8 9.58 21.11 -16.35
N LYS A 9 9.27 19.88 -16.79
CA LYS A 9 8.06 19.13 -16.37
C LYS A 9 8.08 18.86 -14.86
N GLU A 10 9.20 18.37 -14.34
CA GLU A 10 9.38 18.10 -12.92
C GLU A 10 9.17 19.36 -12.07
N ASP A 11 9.82 20.46 -12.45
CA ASP A 11 9.69 21.75 -11.77
C ASP A 11 8.25 22.31 -11.86
N ALA A 12 7.56 22.10 -12.98
CA ALA A 12 6.17 22.50 -13.15
C ALA A 12 5.22 21.71 -12.24
N ILE A 13 5.40 20.39 -12.13
CA ILE A 13 4.62 19.54 -11.22
C ILE A 13 4.87 19.97 -9.77
N LYS A 14 6.14 20.14 -9.36
CA LYS A 14 6.49 20.60 -8.01
C LYS A 14 5.81 21.93 -7.67
N LYS A 15 5.84 22.89 -8.59
CA LYS A 15 5.19 24.19 -8.42
C LYS A 15 3.66 24.07 -8.29
N GLU A 16 3.02 23.19 -9.06
CA GLU A 16 1.57 22.98 -8.95
C GLU A 16 1.19 22.33 -7.62
N VAL A 17 1.96 21.34 -7.16
CA VAL A 17 1.77 20.71 -5.84
C VAL A 17 1.95 21.70 -4.70
N GLN A 18 2.99 22.54 -4.76
CA GLN A 18 3.22 23.61 -3.79
C GLN A 18 2.04 24.58 -3.74
N LYS A 19 1.57 25.04 -4.92
CA LYS A 19 0.42 25.94 -5.02
C LYS A 19 -0.83 25.31 -4.41
N LEU A 20 -1.13 24.06 -4.77
CA LEU A 20 -2.28 23.33 -4.23
C LEU A 20 -2.18 23.16 -2.71
N SER A 21 -0.99 22.87 -2.17
CA SER A 21 -0.79 22.76 -0.72
C SER A 21 -1.14 24.05 0.02
N VAL A 22 -0.83 25.21 -0.56
CA VAL A 22 -1.13 26.53 0.01
C VAL A 22 -2.63 26.83 -0.06
N GLU A 23 -3.28 26.50 -1.19
CA GLU A 23 -4.73 26.63 -1.37
C GLU A 23 -5.49 25.80 -0.32
N LEU A 24 -5.14 24.51 -0.19
CA LEU A 24 -5.76 23.61 0.77
C LEU A 24 -5.46 23.98 2.22
N ALA A 25 -4.27 24.49 2.53
CA ALA A 25 -3.95 24.98 3.87
C ALA A 25 -4.75 26.24 4.25
N ALA A 26 -5.07 27.10 3.28
CA ALA A 26 -5.96 28.24 3.51
C ALA A 26 -7.39 27.77 3.80
N GLU A 27 -7.90 26.78 3.06
CA GLU A 27 -9.21 26.17 3.33
C GLU A 27 -9.25 25.48 4.70
N LEU A 28 -8.19 24.75 5.07
CA LEU A 28 -8.04 24.17 6.41
C LEU A 28 -8.15 25.22 7.52
N LYS A 29 -7.50 26.38 7.32
CA LYS A 29 -7.57 27.50 8.26
C LYS A 29 -9.01 28.01 8.43
N GLU A 30 -9.75 28.16 7.33
CA GLU A 30 -11.16 28.57 7.36
C GLU A 30 -12.04 27.56 8.10
N LYS A 31 -11.68 26.28 8.06
CA LYS A 31 -12.34 25.19 8.80
C LYS A 31 -11.86 25.04 10.25
N GLY A 32 -11.06 25.98 10.76
CA GLY A 32 -10.64 26.04 12.15
C GLY A 32 -9.41 25.19 12.50
N ALA A 33 -8.63 24.76 11.50
CA ALA A 33 -7.38 24.05 11.75
C ALA A 33 -6.34 24.92 12.47
N SER A 34 -5.58 24.32 13.39
CA SER A 34 -4.48 24.98 14.09
C SER A 34 -3.36 25.41 13.12
N GLU A 35 -2.51 26.35 13.54
CA GLU A 35 -1.34 26.76 12.76
C GLU A 35 -0.37 25.57 12.56
N LYS A 36 -0.15 24.77 13.61
CA LYS A 36 0.65 23.53 13.53
C LYS A 36 0.09 22.58 12.46
N LEU A 37 -1.22 22.35 12.44
CA LEU A 37 -1.83 21.48 11.42
C LEU A 37 -1.61 22.02 10.00
N GLN A 38 -1.80 23.32 9.78
CA GLN A 38 -1.58 23.93 8.45
C GLN A 38 -0.12 23.78 7.99
N GLU A 39 0.85 23.98 8.88
CA GLU A 39 2.27 23.85 8.57
C GLU A 39 2.69 22.41 8.29
N THR A 40 2.32 21.47 9.17
CA THR A 40 2.57 20.04 8.98
C THR A 40 1.88 19.52 7.72
N PHE A 41 0.63 19.92 7.46
CA PHE A 41 -0.08 19.54 6.24
C PHE A 41 0.65 19.98 4.99
N LYS A 42 1.10 21.23 4.89
CA LYS A 42 1.88 21.70 3.72
C LYS A 42 3.15 20.88 3.53
N LYS A 43 3.92 20.67 4.59
CA LYS A 43 5.17 19.88 4.55
C LYS A 43 4.94 18.45 4.06
N CYS A 44 3.97 17.75 4.64
CA CYS A 44 3.66 16.37 4.27
C CYS A 44 3.08 16.27 2.86
N PHE A 45 2.17 17.19 2.49
CA PHE A 45 1.45 17.14 1.22
C PHE A 45 2.39 17.26 0.02
N VAL A 46 3.41 18.12 0.10
CA VAL A 46 4.38 18.34 -0.99
C VAL A 46 5.49 17.29 -1.03
N ASN A 47 5.68 16.52 0.05
CA ASN A 47 6.88 15.72 0.26
C ASN A 47 7.19 14.73 -0.88
N THR A 48 6.20 13.96 -1.35
CA THR A 48 6.36 13.04 -2.50
C THR A 48 6.89 13.77 -3.72
N ALA A 49 6.16 14.79 -4.20
CA ALA A 49 6.52 15.48 -5.43
C ALA A 49 7.86 16.22 -5.32
N GLU A 50 8.20 16.77 -4.16
CA GLU A 50 9.42 17.54 -3.97
C GLU A 50 10.66 16.67 -3.80
N THR A 51 10.54 15.55 -3.09
CA THR A 51 11.70 14.80 -2.57
C THR A 51 11.90 13.44 -3.20
N THR A 52 10.83 12.77 -3.67
CA THR A 52 10.93 11.40 -4.19
C THR A 52 10.80 11.28 -5.70
N MET A 53 10.22 12.29 -6.34
CA MET A 53 9.86 12.24 -7.76
C MET A 53 11.02 12.59 -8.70
N GLN A 54 11.17 11.76 -9.73
CA GLN A 54 12.05 12.01 -10.87
C GLN A 54 11.28 11.84 -12.19
N CYS A 55 11.37 12.83 -13.09
CA CYS A 55 10.85 12.71 -14.46
C CYS A 55 11.92 12.10 -15.38
N LEU A 56 11.67 10.91 -15.93
CA LEU A 56 12.63 10.17 -16.75
C LEU A 56 12.65 10.63 -18.21
N GLU A 57 13.69 10.21 -18.96
CA GLU A 57 13.89 10.58 -20.37
C GLU A 57 12.72 10.19 -21.29
N ASP A 58 12.10 9.04 -21.00
CA ASP A 58 10.92 8.51 -21.70
C ASP A 58 9.60 9.19 -21.28
N GLY A 59 9.64 10.14 -20.34
CA GLY A 59 8.49 10.89 -19.85
C GLY A 59 7.72 10.21 -18.70
N SER A 60 8.11 8.99 -18.33
CA SER A 60 7.60 8.27 -17.15
C SER A 60 8.07 8.90 -15.85
N ILE A 61 7.42 8.54 -14.74
CA ILE A 61 7.73 9.04 -13.40
C ILE A 61 8.26 7.91 -12.54
N PHE A 62 9.40 8.14 -11.89
CA PHE A 62 9.97 7.24 -10.90
C PHE A 62 9.89 7.88 -9.52
N LEU A 63 9.38 7.14 -8.54
CA LEU A 63 9.27 7.60 -7.15
C LEU A 63 10.08 6.70 -6.22
N ILE A 64 11.10 7.24 -5.55
CA ILE A 64 11.77 6.52 -4.46
C ILE A 64 10.91 6.50 -3.18
N THR A 65 11.18 5.61 -2.23
CA THR A 65 10.38 5.57 -0.98
C THR A 65 10.66 6.76 -0.05
N GLY A 66 11.87 7.32 -0.14
CA GLY A 66 12.39 8.39 0.69
C GLY A 66 13.88 8.15 0.95
N ASP A 67 14.21 7.81 2.19
CA ASP A 67 15.55 7.41 2.62
C ASP A 67 16.15 6.19 1.88
N ILE A 68 15.34 5.41 1.15
CA ILE A 68 15.78 4.29 0.31
C ILE A 68 15.64 4.67 -1.17
N GLU A 69 16.74 4.60 -1.92
CA GLU A 69 16.85 5.00 -3.32
C GLU A 69 16.29 3.97 -4.33
N ALA A 70 15.13 3.37 -4.05
CA ALA A 70 14.45 2.43 -4.93
C ALA A 70 12.93 2.65 -4.90
N MET A 71 12.24 2.16 -5.94
CA MET A 71 10.79 2.31 -6.09
C MET A 71 10.09 1.01 -5.71
N TRP A 72 9.32 1.04 -4.64
CA TRP A 72 8.34 -0.01 -4.33
C TRP A 72 7.05 0.23 -5.11
N LEU A 73 6.44 -0.85 -5.63
CA LEU A 73 5.14 -0.76 -6.31
C LEU A 73 4.02 -0.31 -5.35
N ARG A 74 4.08 -0.77 -4.10
CA ARG A 74 3.22 -0.33 -2.99
C ARG A 74 3.42 1.16 -2.68
N ASP A 75 4.63 1.54 -2.26
CA ASP A 75 4.91 2.89 -1.76
C ASP A 75 4.61 3.93 -2.82
N SER A 76 5.07 3.72 -4.06
CA SER A 76 4.86 4.70 -5.13
C SER A 76 3.37 4.93 -5.44
N SER A 77 2.54 3.88 -5.41
CA SER A 77 1.09 4.01 -5.54
C SER A 77 0.45 4.77 -4.37
N ALA A 78 0.86 4.44 -3.15
CA ALA A 78 0.32 5.06 -1.96
C ALA A 78 0.80 6.51 -1.77
N GLN A 79 2.01 6.83 -2.24
CA GLN A 79 2.61 8.16 -2.20
C GLN A 79 1.84 9.21 -3.01
N VAL A 80 1.05 8.80 -4.01
CA VAL A 80 0.25 9.73 -4.84
C VAL A 80 -1.24 9.74 -4.51
N CYS A 81 -1.69 8.92 -3.54
CA CYS A 81 -3.12 8.73 -3.26
C CYS A 81 -3.84 10.03 -2.85
N HIS A 82 -3.15 10.94 -2.15
CA HIS A 82 -3.69 12.22 -1.70
C HIS A 82 -3.77 13.27 -2.82
N TYR A 83 -3.13 13.04 -3.96
CA TYR A 83 -3.27 13.88 -5.15
C TYR A 83 -4.50 13.49 -6.00
N LEU A 84 -4.94 12.23 -5.94
CA LEU A 84 -6.03 11.69 -6.76
C LEU A 84 -7.32 12.52 -6.72
N PRO A 85 -7.78 13.07 -5.58
CA PRO A 85 -8.99 13.89 -5.56
C PRO A 85 -8.96 15.12 -6.48
N TYR A 86 -7.77 15.55 -6.91
CA TYR A 86 -7.54 16.82 -7.63
C TYR A 86 -7.13 16.64 -9.10
N ILE A 87 -6.73 15.43 -9.51
CA ILE A 87 -6.11 15.21 -10.84
C ILE A 87 -7.03 15.58 -12.01
N LYS A 88 -8.35 15.50 -11.84
CA LYS A 88 -9.32 15.91 -12.87
C LYS A 88 -9.23 17.39 -13.23
N LYS A 89 -8.92 18.25 -12.26
CA LYS A 89 -8.83 19.71 -12.43
C LYS A 89 -7.40 20.22 -12.45
N ARG A 90 -6.42 19.34 -12.21
CA ARG A 90 -4.98 19.65 -12.17
C ARG A 90 -4.23 18.74 -13.15
N PRO A 91 -4.16 19.11 -14.44
CA PRO A 91 -3.56 18.27 -15.48
C PRO A 91 -2.12 17.82 -15.20
N LEU A 92 -1.31 18.68 -14.58
CA LEU A 92 0.07 18.30 -14.21
C LEU A 92 0.11 17.16 -13.18
N LEU A 93 -0.84 17.11 -12.25
CA LEU A 93 -0.96 15.98 -11.32
C LEU A 93 -1.48 14.72 -12.02
N ALA A 94 -2.40 14.87 -12.98
CA ALA A 94 -2.83 13.74 -13.81
C ALA A 94 -1.65 13.17 -14.63
N GLU A 95 -0.82 14.03 -15.22
CA GLU A 95 0.39 13.62 -15.95
C GLU A 95 1.42 12.92 -15.05
N MET A 96 1.58 13.39 -13.81
CA MET A 96 2.43 12.72 -12.81
C MET A 96 1.93 11.30 -12.54
N VAL A 97 0.64 11.14 -12.24
CA VAL A 97 0.03 9.83 -11.93
C VAL A 97 0.08 8.90 -13.16
N LYS A 98 -0.24 9.41 -14.36
CA LYS A 98 -0.15 8.66 -15.61
C LYS A 98 1.27 8.13 -15.86
N GLY A 99 2.27 8.98 -15.74
CA GLY A 99 3.67 8.59 -15.96
C GLY A 99 4.18 7.59 -14.90
N LEU A 100 3.65 7.64 -13.68
CA LEU A 100 3.96 6.65 -12.65
C LEU A 100 3.34 5.29 -12.97
N ILE A 101 2.05 5.26 -13.35
CA ILE A 101 1.36 4.02 -13.77
C ILE A 101 2.16 3.32 -14.87
N GLN A 102 2.55 4.06 -15.91
CA GLN A 102 3.35 3.50 -17.00
C GLN A 102 4.67 2.89 -16.49
N LYS A 103 5.37 3.56 -15.57
CA LYS A 103 6.60 3.03 -14.97
C LYS A 103 6.36 1.77 -14.15
N GLN A 104 5.30 1.72 -13.35
CA GLN A 104 4.95 0.56 -12.54
C GLN A 104 4.65 -0.67 -13.40
N PHE A 105 3.83 -0.53 -14.44
CA PHE A 105 3.52 -1.65 -15.35
C PHE A 105 4.75 -2.10 -16.16
N ALA A 106 5.65 -1.18 -16.53
CA ALA A 106 6.93 -1.55 -17.12
C ALA A 106 7.82 -2.38 -16.16
N MET A 107 7.80 -2.07 -14.86
CA MET A 107 8.53 -2.85 -13.84
C MET A 107 7.90 -4.22 -13.58
N ILE A 108 6.57 -4.30 -13.54
CA ILE A 108 5.86 -5.58 -13.44
C ILE A 108 6.17 -6.48 -14.65
N ALA A 109 6.32 -5.90 -15.84
CA ALA A 109 6.70 -6.64 -17.04
C ALA A 109 8.16 -7.15 -16.99
N ILE A 110 9.02 -6.54 -16.17
CA ILE A 110 10.38 -6.98 -15.93
C ILE A 110 10.40 -8.15 -14.95
N ASP A 111 9.80 -7.99 -13.76
CA ASP A 111 9.66 -9.08 -12.79
C ASP A 111 8.38 -8.90 -11.94
N PRO A 112 7.33 -9.71 -12.16
CA PRO A 112 6.09 -9.61 -11.38
C PRO A 112 6.21 -10.19 -9.95
N TYR A 113 7.34 -10.79 -9.57
CA TYR A 113 7.59 -11.22 -8.20
C TYR A 113 8.36 -10.19 -7.37
N ALA A 114 8.93 -9.15 -7.98
CA ALA A 114 9.71 -8.15 -7.26
C ALA A 114 8.81 -7.07 -6.62
N ASN A 115 9.13 -6.72 -5.37
CA ASN A 115 8.50 -5.60 -4.66
C ASN A 115 9.14 -4.25 -5.05
N ALA A 116 10.47 -4.24 -5.27
CA ALA A 116 11.26 -3.01 -5.37
C ALA A 116 12.18 -2.99 -6.59
N PHE A 117 12.25 -1.84 -7.27
CA PHE A 117 12.97 -1.68 -8.53
C PHE A 117 13.96 -0.52 -8.50
N ASN A 118 15.05 -0.70 -9.24
CA ASN A 118 16.01 0.33 -9.60
C ASN A 118 15.47 1.21 -10.75
N ILE A 119 15.98 2.43 -10.83
CA ILE A 119 15.67 3.37 -11.92
C ILE A 119 16.23 2.92 -13.28
N GLU A 120 17.36 2.19 -13.25
CA GLU A 120 18.14 1.67 -14.38
C GLU A 120 18.70 0.28 -14.01
N PRO A 121 19.14 -0.57 -14.97
CA PRO A 121 19.61 -1.93 -14.68
C PRO A 121 21.05 -1.93 -14.16
N ASN A 122 21.28 -1.31 -13.00
CA ASN A 122 22.61 -1.15 -12.42
C ASN A 122 22.98 -2.26 -11.39
N GLY A 123 22.05 -3.18 -11.09
CA GLY A 123 22.29 -4.29 -10.18
C GLY A 123 22.53 -3.87 -8.72
N ARG A 124 22.16 -2.63 -8.36
CA ARG A 124 22.06 -2.21 -6.97
C ARG A 124 20.95 -3.02 -6.31
N CYS A 125 21.18 -3.44 -5.09
CA CYS A 125 20.24 -4.27 -4.35
C CYS A 125 20.39 -4.00 -2.86
N TRP A 126 19.35 -4.30 -2.09
CA TRP A 126 19.41 -4.26 -0.63
C TRP A 126 20.45 -5.26 -0.09
N ALA A 127 20.35 -6.51 -0.54
CA ALA A 127 21.27 -7.59 -0.19
C ALA A 127 21.47 -8.52 -1.40
N LYS A 128 22.51 -9.36 -1.34
CA LYS A 128 22.71 -10.43 -2.33
C LYS A 128 21.94 -11.67 -1.90
N ASP A 129 20.66 -11.67 -2.25
CA ASP A 129 19.70 -12.72 -1.90
C ASP A 129 19.84 -13.95 -2.79
N HIS A 130 19.49 -15.11 -2.24
CA HIS A 130 19.36 -16.36 -2.99
C HIS A 130 17.96 -16.42 -3.60
N THR A 131 17.84 -15.87 -4.81
CA THR A 131 16.64 -15.89 -5.64
C THR A 131 17.05 -15.69 -7.11
N ALA A 132 16.10 -15.51 -8.03
CA ALA A 132 16.42 -15.15 -9.41
C ALA A 132 17.08 -13.75 -9.45
N ASP A 133 18.22 -13.63 -10.14
CA ASP A 133 18.96 -12.38 -10.27
C ASP A 133 18.48 -11.55 -11.46
N ASN A 134 18.24 -10.27 -11.24
CA ASN A 134 17.80 -9.32 -12.25
C ASN A 134 18.35 -7.93 -11.89
N PRO A 135 19.11 -7.26 -12.78
CA PRO A 135 19.75 -5.98 -12.45
C PRO A 135 18.77 -4.82 -12.25
N TRP A 136 17.50 -4.98 -12.62
CA TRP A 136 16.43 -4.03 -12.33
C TRP A 136 15.86 -4.16 -10.93
N ASP A 137 16.01 -5.31 -10.28
CA ASP A 137 15.38 -5.57 -9.00
C ASP A 137 16.28 -5.03 -7.88
N TRP A 138 15.75 -4.11 -7.09
CA TRP A 138 16.40 -3.68 -5.85
C TRP A 138 16.21 -4.74 -4.75
N GLU A 139 15.01 -5.31 -4.70
CA GLU A 139 14.63 -6.40 -3.83
C GLU A 139 13.54 -7.23 -4.52
N ARG A 140 13.53 -8.54 -4.25
CA ARG A 140 12.66 -9.51 -4.93
C ARG A 140 11.78 -10.30 -3.96
N LYS A 141 11.27 -9.62 -2.93
CA LYS A 141 10.31 -10.20 -1.99
C LYS A 141 8.93 -10.19 -2.62
N TYR A 142 8.33 -11.36 -2.80
CA TYR A 142 7.00 -11.46 -3.39
C TYR A 142 5.94 -11.11 -2.37
N GLU A 143 5.31 -9.97 -2.62
CA GLU A 143 4.18 -9.45 -1.86
C GLU A 143 2.99 -9.34 -2.82
N LEU A 144 1.88 -10.00 -2.47
CA LEU A 144 0.69 -9.98 -3.31
C LEU A 144 0.18 -8.54 -3.55
N ASP A 145 0.33 -7.65 -2.57
CA ASP A 145 -0.12 -6.27 -2.70
C ASP A 145 0.71 -5.43 -3.68
N SER A 146 1.99 -5.78 -3.91
CA SER A 146 2.82 -5.12 -4.91
C SER A 146 2.22 -5.21 -6.32
N LEU A 147 1.46 -6.27 -6.61
CA LEU A 147 0.68 -6.38 -7.86
C LEU A 147 -0.69 -5.68 -7.77
N CYS A 148 -1.28 -5.57 -6.57
CA CYS A 148 -2.59 -4.94 -6.39
C CYS A 148 -2.55 -3.41 -6.50
N TYR A 149 -1.51 -2.78 -5.94
CA TYR A 149 -1.39 -1.33 -5.87
C TYR A 149 -1.38 -0.65 -7.25
N PRO A 150 -0.57 -1.09 -8.24
CA PRO A 150 -0.60 -0.51 -9.59
C PRO A 150 -1.95 -0.67 -10.30
N ILE A 151 -2.64 -1.82 -10.13
CA ILE A 151 -3.98 -2.03 -10.72
C ILE A 151 -4.99 -1.08 -10.10
N ARG A 152 -4.96 -0.90 -8.77
CA ARG A 152 -5.81 0.07 -8.08
C ARG A 152 -5.55 1.48 -8.61
N LEU A 153 -4.29 1.89 -8.73
CA LEU A 153 -3.93 3.24 -9.18
C LEU A 153 -4.40 3.48 -10.62
N LEU A 154 -4.17 2.52 -11.52
CA LEU A 154 -4.65 2.55 -12.90
C LEU A 154 -6.18 2.73 -12.95
N TYR A 155 -6.91 1.90 -12.22
CA TYR A 155 -8.37 1.96 -12.20
C TYR A 155 -8.87 3.30 -11.63
N GLN A 156 -8.33 3.77 -10.50
CA GLN A 156 -8.69 5.07 -9.92
C GLN A 156 -8.40 6.22 -10.89
N TYR A 157 -7.24 6.21 -11.55
CA TYR A 157 -6.89 7.21 -12.57
C TYR A 157 -7.92 7.24 -13.70
N ILE A 158 -8.29 6.08 -14.27
CA ILE A 158 -9.28 5.97 -15.34
C ILE A 158 -10.65 6.49 -14.86
N GLN A 159 -11.09 6.09 -13.67
CA GLN A 159 -12.40 6.52 -13.15
C GLN A 159 -12.48 8.04 -12.91
N ILE A 160 -11.38 8.66 -12.49
CA ILE A 160 -11.34 10.10 -12.19
C ILE A 160 -11.21 10.93 -13.48
N THR A 161 -10.35 10.50 -14.41
CA THR A 161 -9.98 11.29 -15.60
C THR A 161 -10.82 10.95 -16.82
N GLY A 162 -11.33 9.72 -16.92
CA GLY A 162 -11.93 9.16 -18.13
C GLY A 162 -10.92 8.80 -19.23
N ASP A 163 -9.60 8.88 -18.95
CA ASP A 163 -8.53 8.59 -19.91
C ASP A 163 -8.34 7.08 -20.04
N TRP A 164 -9.14 6.45 -20.92
CA TRP A 164 -9.00 5.04 -21.28
C TRP A 164 -7.83 4.77 -22.23
N ASP A 165 -7.28 5.82 -22.87
CA ASP A 165 -6.15 5.69 -23.80
C ASP A 165 -4.84 5.35 -23.08
N ILE A 166 -4.81 5.40 -21.74
CA ILE A 166 -3.69 4.89 -20.93
C ILE A 166 -3.50 3.38 -21.09
N ILE A 167 -4.56 2.61 -21.38
CA ILE A 167 -4.47 1.15 -21.52
C ILE A 167 -3.91 0.81 -22.90
N ASP A 168 -2.58 0.72 -22.97
CA ASP A 168 -1.83 0.24 -24.12
C ASP A 168 -1.47 -1.25 -24.00
N GLU A 169 -0.76 -1.79 -24.99
CA GLU A 169 -0.39 -3.22 -25.00
C GLU A 169 0.60 -3.56 -23.88
N ASP A 170 1.43 -2.63 -23.43
CA ASP A 170 2.38 -2.87 -22.35
C ASP A 170 1.63 -3.08 -21.02
N ILE A 171 0.64 -2.24 -20.72
CA ILE A 171 -0.25 -2.43 -19.56
C ILE A 171 -1.03 -3.74 -19.68
N LEU A 172 -1.58 -4.05 -20.86
CA LEU A 172 -2.33 -5.30 -21.06
C LEU A 172 -1.46 -6.55 -20.87
N SER A 173 -0.23 -6.52 -21.38
CA SER A 173 0.75 -7.60 -21.20
C SER A 173 1.09 -7.82 -19.73
N ALA A 174 1.32 -6.74 -18.99
CA ALA A 174 1.59 -6.82 -17.56
C ALA A 174 0.36 -7.28 -16.75
N LEU A 175 -0.86 -6.88 -17.11
CA LEU A 175 -2.10 -7.42 -16.50
C LEU A 175 -2.23 -8.94 -16.73
N ARG A 176 -1.93 -9.42 -17.94
CA ARG A 176 -1.92 -10.87 -18.23
C ARG A 176 -0.86 -11.60 -17.42
N SER A 177 0.32 -11.00 -17.23
CA SER A 177 1.40 -11.54 -16.41
C SER A 177 1.02 -11.61 -14.94
N ILE A 178 0.37 -10.57 -14.39
CA ILE A 178 -0.18 -10.58 -13.03
C ILE A 178 -1.17 -11.74 -12.85
N LEU A 179 -2.16 -11.87 -13.75
CA LEU A 179 -3.12 -12.97 -13.68
C LEU A 179 -2.43 -14.34 -13.81
N GLN A 180 -1.33 -14.45 -14.55
CA GLN A 180 -0.55 -15.67 -14.62
C GLN A 180 0.11 -16.00 -13.29
N ILE A 181 0.83 -15.06 -12.67
CA ILE A 181 1.46 -15.26 -11.37
C ILE A 181 0.44 -15.58 -10.29
N MET A 182 -0.64 -14.80 -10.20
CA MET A 182 -1.69 -15.07 -9.21
C MET A 182 -2.30 -16.49 -9.36
N THR A 183 -2.46 -17.00 -10.59
CA THR A 183 -2.90 -18.40 -10.82
C THR A 183 -1.84 -19.43 -10.40
N ILE A 184 -0.56 -19.14 -10.61
CA ILE A 184 0.53 -20.02 -10.15
C ILE A 184 0.51 -20.07 -8.62
N GLU A 185 0.37 -18.92 -7.97
CA GLU A 185 0.43 -18.77 -6.52
C GLU A 185 -0.85 -19.21 -5.78
N GLN A 186 -1.97 -19.47 -6.49
CA GLN A 186 -3.07 -20.28 -5.95
C GLN A 186 -2.66 -21.76 -5.71
N HIS A 187 -1.61 -22.22 -6.42
CA HIS A 187 -1.05 -23.57 -6.37
C HIS A 187 0.45 -23.54 -6.05
N HIS A 188 0.85 -22.72 -5.05
CA HIS A 188 2.25 -22.44 -4.71
C HIS A 188 3.13 -23.70 -4.65
N GLU A 189 2.76 -24.68 -3.81
CA GLU A 189 3.50 -25.94 -3.60
C GLU A 189 3.70 -26.76 -4.87
N GLU A 190 2.74 -26.72 -5.81
CA GLU A 190 2.70 -27.59 -6.98
C GLU A 190 3.30 -26.94 -8.23
N ARG A 191 3.23 -25.62 -8.32
CA ARG A 191 3.47 -24.88 -9.57
C ARG A 191 4.47 -23.74 -9.44
N SER A 192 4.68 -23.18 -8.25
CA SER A 192 5.57 -22.04 -8.11
C SER A 192 7.03 -22.46 -8.27
N SER A 193 7.78 -21.59 -8.94
CA SER A 193 9.24 -21.66 -8.99
C SER A 193 9.88 -20.52 -8.19
N TYR A 194 9.06 -19.67 -7.56
CA TYR A 194 9.55 -18.61 -6.69
C TYR A 194 10.20 -19.22 -5.44
N PHE A 195 11.37 -18.70 -5.10
CA PHE A 195 12.05 -18.97 -3.84
C PHE A 195 12.81 -17.73 -3.43
N PHE A 196 13.04 -17.56 -2.13
CA PHE A 196 13.81 -16.45 -1.58
C PHE A 196 14.48 -16.85 -0.27
N GLU A 197 15.82 -16.77 -0.23
CA GLU A 197 16.57 -16.88 1.02
C GLU A 197 17.55 -15.71 1.18
N ARG A 198 17.72 -15.24 2.41
CA ARG A 198 18.67 -14.17 2.75
C ARG A 198 19.56 -14.63 3.91
N ASP A 199 20.86 -14.39 3.75
CA ASP A 199 21.85 -14.74 4.76
C ASP A 199 21.99 -13.64 5.83
N ASN A 200 22.36 -14.04 7.05
CA ASN A 200 22.71 -13.13 8.16
C ASN A 200 21.62 -12.10 8.51
N CYS A 201 20.35 -12.46 8.34
CA CYS A 201 19.20 -11.60 8.59
C CYS A 201 18.31 -12.15 9.73
N PRO A 202 17.35 -11.36 10.24
CA PRO A 202 16.30 -11.88 11.11
C PRO A 202 15.46 -12.97 10.42
N PRO A 203 14.79 -13.87 11.17
CA PRO A 203 13.89 -14.87 10.59
C PRO A 203 12.73 -14.29 9.77
N SER A 204 12.33 -13.03 10.05
CA SER A 204 11.30 -12.34 9.27
C SER A 204 11.78 -11.86 7.90
N ASP A 205 13.09 -11.87 7.63
CA ASP A 205 13.68 -11.30 6.41
C ASP A 205 14.11 -12.38 5.39
N THR A 206 13.71 -13.64 5.62
CA THR A 206 13.98 -14.80 4.75
C THR A 206 12.83 -15.79 4.81
N LEU A 207 12.62 -16.58 3.75
CA LEU A 207 11.59 -17.63 3.77
C LEU A 207 12.16 -18.95 4.31
N PRO A 208 11.41 -19.69 5.16
CA PRO A 208 11.78 -21.04 5.56
C PRO A 208 11.65 -22.03 4.40
N ASN A 209 11.95 -23.31 4.67
CA ASN A 209 11.70 -24.43 3.75
C ASN A 209 12.41 -24.25 2.39
N GLU A 210 13.73 -24.01 2.42
CA GLU A 210 14.56 -23.80 1.22
C GLU A 210 14.00 -22.65 0.35
N GLY A 211 13.61 -21.55 1.01
CA GLY A 211 13.10 -20.35 0.37
C GLY A 211 11.66 -20.41 -0.12
N LYS A 212 10.90 -21.49 0.15
CA LYS A 212 9.51 -21.66 -0.33
C LYS A 212 8.44 -21.19 0.66
N GLY A 213 8.81 -20.86 1.88
CA GLY A 213 7.86 -20.47 2.91
C GLY A 213 7.18 -21.67 3.60
N SER A 214 6.31 -21.37 4.56
CA SER A 214 5.58 -22.38 5.33
C SER A 214 4.62 -23.18 4.42
N PRO A 215 4.45 -24.50 4.63
CA PRO A 215 3.55 -25.32 3.83
C PRO A 215 2.11 -24.82 3.78
N VAL A 216 1.46 -24.91 2.62
CA VAL A 216 0.05 -24.54 2.43
C VAL A 216 -0.77 -25.64 1.75
N ALA A 217 -2.08 -25.67 2.02
CA ALA A 217 -3.05 -26.46 1.25
C ALA A 217 -3.87 -25.56 0.33
N TYR A 218 -4.36 -26.10 -0.79
CA TYR A 218 -5.20 -25.33 -1.71
C TYR A 218 -6.46 -24.77 -1.03
N THR A 219 -6.63 -23.45 -1.08
CA THR A 219 -7.79 -22.72 -0.55
C THR A 219 -8.55 -21.93 -1.61
N GLY A 220 -7.97 -21.73 -2.80
CA GLY A 220 -8.43 -20.76 -3.80
C GLY A 220 -7.89 -19.34 -3.59
N MET A 221 -7.31 -19.04 -2.42
CA MET A 221 -6.56 -17.80 -2.18
C MET A 221 -5.19 -17.84 -2.85
N ILE A 222 -4.60 -16.67 -3.04
CA ILE A 222 -3.27 -16.48 -3.63
C ILE A 222 -2.25 -16.42 -2.49
N TRP A 223 -1.19 -17.22 -2.60
CA TRP A 223 -0.05 -17.21 -1.69
C TRP A 223 0.69 -15.85 -1.73
N SER A 224 1.29 -15.44 -0.61
CA SER A 224 2.21 -14.31 -0.51
C SER A 224 3.40 -14.73 0.34
N GLY A 225 4.62 -14.46 -0.15
CA GLY A 225 5.84 -14.77 0.61
C GLY A 225 6.04 -13.80 1.75
N PHE A 226 5.79 -12.52 1.47
CA PHE A 226 5.98 -11.42 2.40
C PHE A 226 4.71 -10.58 2.55
N ARG A 227 4.62 -9.89 3.68
CA ARG A 227 3.61 -8.89 4.04
C ARG A 227 4.00 -7.54 3.44
N PRO A 228 3.11 -6.54 3.43
CA PRO A 228 3.46 -5.17 3.04
C PRO A 228 4.45 -4.47 4.00
N SER A 229 4.85 -5.11 5.11
CA SER A 229 5.97 -4.69 5.96
C SER A 229 7.33 -5.21 5.47
N ASP A 230 7.35 -5.90 4.33
CA ASP A 230 8.50 -6.66 3.81
C ASP A 230 8.93 -7.82 4.75
N ASP A 231 8.18 -8.14 5.81
CA ASP A 231 8.39 -9.32 6.66
C ASP A 231 7.73 -10.57 6.09
N ALA A 232 8.36 -11.72 6.26
CA ALA A 232 7.86 -13.02 5.81
C ALA A 232 6.50 -13.35 6.45
N CYS A 233 5.58 -13.85 5.63
CA CYS A 233 4.31 -14.36 6.09
C CYS A 233 4.54 -15.59 7.00
N GLN A 234 3.84 -15.67 8.13
CA GLN A 234 3.89 -16.88 8.96
C GLN A 234 3.15 -18.03 8.26
N TYR A 235 1.98 -17.72 7.69
CA TYR A 235 1.20 -18.60 6.83
C TYR A 235 0.91 -17.91 5.50
N GLY A 236 1.06 -18.64 4.39
CA GLY A 236 1.16 -18.03 3.06
C GLY A 236 -0.11 -17.35 2.53
N TYR A 237 -1.30 -17.59 3.11
CA TYR A 237 -2.52 -16.87 2.72
C TYR A 237 -2.77 -15.67 3.63
N LEU A 238 -2.16 -14.54 3.25
CA LEU A 238 -2.37 -13.24 3.89
C LEU A 238 -3.76 -12.69 3.51
N ILE A 239 -4.67 -12.68 4.47
CA ILE A 239 -6.09 -12.32 4.28
C ILE A 239 -6.29 -10.88 3.79
N PRO A 240 -5.69 -9.82 4.38
CA PRO A 240 -5.91 -8.47 3.88
C PRO A 240 -5.39 -8.27 2.45
N ALA A 241 -4.27 -8.91 2.07
CA ALA A 241 -3.78 -8.88 0.69
C ALA A 241 -4.70 -9.65 -0.28
N ASN A 242 -5.28 -10.77 0.13
CA ASN A 242 -6.26 -11.51 -0.67
C ASN A 242 -7.59 -10.76 -0.83
N LEU A 243 -8.05 -10.05 0.20
CA LEU A 243 -9.19 -9.12 0.11
C LEU A 243 -8.90 -7.98 -0.89
N PHE A 244 -7.67 -7.46 -0.89
CA PHE A 244 -7.24 -6.46 -1.86
C PHE A 244 -7.20 -7.04 -3.29
N ALA A 245 -6.62 -8.23 -3.46
CA ALA A 245 -6.57 -8.95 -4.73
C ALA A 245 -7.97 -9.18 -5.31
N ALA A 246 -8.92 -9.67 -4.50
CA ALA A 246 -10.31 -9.84 -4.92
C ALA A 246 -10.95 -8.51 -5.37
N THR A 247 -10.59 -7.40 -4.74
CA THR A 247 -11.09 -6.06 -5.12
C THR A 247 -10.50 -5.62 -6.45
N VAL A 248 -9.19 -5.73 -6.65
CA VAL A 248 -8.55 -5.29 -7.90
C VAL A 248 -8.87 -6.21 -9.07
N LEU A 249 -9.17 -7.49 -8.84
CA LEU A 249 -9.68 -8.39 -9.87
C LEU A 249 -11.04 -7.92 -10.40
N ASN A 250 -11.91 -7.35 -9.55
CA ASN A 250 -13.13 -6.70 -10.03
C ASN A 250 -12.82 -5.50 -10.94
N TYR A 251 -11.74 -4.75 -10.69
CA TYR A 251 -11.31 -3.68 -11.59
C TYR A 251 -10.81 -4.24 -12.94
N VAL A 252 -10.06 -5.35 -12.90
CA VAL A 252 -9.62 -6.06 -14.11
C VAL A 252 -10.80 -6.58 -14.92
N GLU A 253 -11.87 -7.08 -14.28
CA GLU A 253 -13.11 -7.49 -14.96
C GLU A 253 -13.72 -6.33 -15.75
N GLU A 254 -13.83 -5.15 -15.14
CA GLU A 254 -14.37 -3.96 -15.81
C GLU A 254 -13.49 -3.51 -16.97
N ILE A 255 -12.16 -3.49 -16.79
CA ILE A 255 -11.20 -3.16 -17.84
C ILE A 255 -11.32 -4.16 -19.00
N ALA A 256 -11.26 -5.46 -18.70
CA ALA A 256 -11.32 -6.54 -19.69
C ALA A 256 -12.64 -6.51 -20.48
N SER A 257 -13.76 -6.27 -19.80
CA SER A 257 -15.08 -6.09 -20.43
C SER A 257 -15.10 -4.88 -21.36
N LYS A 258 -14.52 -3.75 -20.94
CA LYS A 258 -14.47 -2.51 -21.72
C LYS A 258 -13.68 -2.65 -23.01
N ILE A 259 -12.56 -3.37 -22.98
CA ILE A 259 -11.67 -3.56 -24.15
C ILE A 259 -12.03 -4.80 -24.99
N GLY A 260 -12.93 -5.67 -24.49
CA GLY A 260 -13.35 -6.89 -25.17
C GLY A 260 -12.39 -8.08 -25.05
N ASP A 261 -11.53 -8.12 -24.02
CA ASP A 261 -10.65 -9.26 -23.73
C ASP A 261 -11.40 -10.30 -22.88
N ASN A 262 -12.13 -11.20 -23.56
CA ASN A 262 -12.95 -12.22 -22.90
C ASN A 262 -12.12 -13.22 -22.08
N GLN A 263 -10.86 -13.48 -22.45
CA GLN A 263 -10.01 -14.43 -21.73
C GLN A 263 -9.55 -13.83 -20.41
N MET A 264 -9.10 -12.57 -20.42
CA MET A 264 -8.74 -11.83 -19.21
C MET A 264 -9.95 -11.72 -18.28
N LEU A 265 -11.13 -11.38 -18.83
CA LEU A 265 -12.37 -11.27 -18.06
C LEU A 265 -12.71 -12.58 -17.35
N GLN A 266 -12.77 -13.70 -18.07
CA GLN A 266 -13.12 -14.99 -17.49
C GLN A 266 -12.16 -15.38 -16.37
N LYS A 267 -10.85 -15.19 -16.59
CA LYS A 267 -9.82 -15.52 -15.61
C LYS A 267 -9.92 -14.68 -14.35
N ALA A 268 -10.17 -13.38 -14.48
CA ALA A 268 -10.36 -12.48 -13.34
C ALA A 268 -11.61 -12.85 -12.52
N VAL A 269 -12.75 -13.11 -13.18
CA VAL A 269 -14.00 -13.55 -12.53
C VAL A 269 -13.80 -14.83 -11.73
N GLU A 270 -13.21 -15.85 -12.37
CA GLU A 270 -13.01 -17.16 -11.73
C GLU A 270 -12.09 -17.05 -10.52
N MET A 271 -10.94 -16.38 -10.67
CA MET A 271 -9.98 -16.19 -9.59
C MET A 271 -10.58 -15.39 -8.42
N ARG A 272 -11.30 -14.30 -8.70
CA ARG A 272 -11.94 -13.51 -7.64
C ARG A 272 -12.93 -14.35 -6.85
N TRP A 273 -13.75 -15.16 -7.53
CA TRP A 273 -14.70 -16.05 -6.87
C TRP A 273 -14.01 -17.08 -5.97
N GLN A 274 -12.94 -17.72 -6.46
CA GLN A 274 -12.14 -18.68 -5.68
C GLN A 274 -11.51 -18.06 -4.44
N ILE A 275 -10.97 -16.83 -4.55
CA ILE A 275 -10.40 -16.10 -3.41
C ILE A 275 -11.48 -15.83 -2.35
N VAL A 276 -12.64 -15.33 -2.77
CA VAL A 276 -13.75 -15.00 -1.85
C VAL A 276 -14.25 -16.26 -1.13
N GLU A 277 -14.43 -17.37 -1.84
CA GLU A 277 -14.79 -18.66 -1.22
C GLU A 277 -13.72 -19.14 -0.23
N GLY A 278 -12.44 -19.00 -0.59
CA GLY A 278 -11.32 -19.32 0.30
C GLY A 278 -11.33 -18.48 1.58
N ILE A 279 -11.50 -17.17 1.46
CA ILE A 279 -11.58 -16.27 2.62
C ILE A 279 -12.81 -16.61 3.48
N ASP A 280 -13.97 -16.88 2.88
CA ASP A 280 -15.19 -17.22 3.61
C ASP A 280 -15.04 -18.52 4.41
N LYS A 281 -14.29 -19.49 3.88
CA LYS A 281 -14.09 -20.80 4.51
C LYS A 281 -12.96 -20.81 5.54
N TYR A 282 -11.86 -20.10 5.29
CA TYR A 282 -10.63 -20.21 6.08
C TYR A 282 -10.27 -18.92 6.81
N GLY A 283 -10.59 -17.75 6.26
CA GLY A 283 -10.09 -16.46 6.70
C GLY A 283 -10.85 -15.80 7.86
N LYS A 284 -11.73 -16.53 8.56
CA LYS A 284 -12.61 -15.98 9.61
C LYS A 284 -12.64 -16.86 10.86
N ILE A 285 -12.81 -16.23 12.02
CA ILE A 285 -12.99 -16.89 13.32
C ILE A 285 -14.22 -16.35 14.04
N THR A 286 -14.75 -17.15 14.97
CA THR A 286 -15.74 -16.68 15.95
C THR A 286 -15.02 -16.17 17.20
N LEU A 287 -15.26 -14.91 17.55
CA LEU A 287 -14.75 -14.27 18.75
C LEU A 287 -15.49 -14.76 20.00
N GLU A 288 -14.93 -14.50 21.18
CA GLU A 288 -15.52 -14.93 22.46
C GLU A 288 -16.93 -14.37 22.72
N ASN A 289 -17.23 -13.20 22.16
CA ASN A 289 -18.55 -12.56 22.23
C ASN A 289 -19.56 -13.10 21.19
N GLY A 290 -19.16 -14.08 20.38
CA GLY A 290 -19.99 -14.69 19.33
C GLY A 290 -19.98 -13.96 17.99
N GLU A 291 -19.30 -12.82 17.87
CA GLU A 291 -19.12 -12.13 16.59
C GLU A 291 -18.13 -12.86 15.67
N THR A 292 -18.19 -12.58 14.37
CA THR A 292 -17.22 -13.11 13.40
C THR A 292 -16.23 -12.02 13.02
N ALA A 293 -14.94 -12.35 12.99
CA ALA A 293 -13.86 -11.45 12.58
C ALA A 293 -12.94 -12.14 11.56
N TYR A 294 -12.26 -11.34 10.74
CA TYR A 294 -11.16 -11.84 9.90
C TYR A 294 -9.93 -12.17 10.75
N VAL A 295 -9.13 -13.12 10.28
CA VAL A 295 -7.76 -13.36 10.79
C VAL A 295 -6.73 -12.79 9.82
N TYR A 296 -5.48 -12.66 10.24
CA TYR A 296 -4.43 -12.03 9.45
C TYR A 296 -3.88 -12.98 8.38
N GLU A 297 -3.49 -14.19 8.77
CA GLU A 297 -2.95 -15.20 7.86
C GLU A 297 -3.49 -16.59 8.19
N VAL A 298 -3.59 -17.44 7.16
CA VAL A 298 -3.94 -18.86 7.26
C VAL A 298 -3.13 -19.70 6.29
N ASP A 299 -3.09 -21.01 6.49
CA ASP A 299 -2.36 -21.96 5.61
C ASP A 299 -3.28 -22.94 4.85
N GLY A 300 -4.58 -22.95 5.14
CA GLY A 300 -5.52 -23.94 4.60
C GLY A 300 -5.43 -25.33 5.25
N LEU A 301 -4.49 -25.55 6.18
CA LEU A 301 -4.29 -26.77 6.95
C LEU A 301 -4.92 -26.68 8.36
N GLY A 302 -5.42 -25.51 8.73
CA GLY A 302 -6.15 -25.24 9.97
C GLY A 302 -5.39 -24.36 10.96
N ASN A 303 -4.19 -23.88 10.59
CA ASN A 303 -3.48 -22.90 11.40
C ASN A 303 -3.91 -21.48 11.03
N ILE A 304 -3.93 -20.62 12.05
CA ILE A 304 -4.29 -19.22 11.93
C ILE A 304 -3.24 -18.35 12.62
N ASN A 305 -2.98 -17.18 12.06
CA ASN A 305 -2.30 -16.09 12.73
C ASN A 305 -3.31 -14.97 12.99
N ARG A 306 -3.66 -14.74 14.25
CA ARG A 306 -4.58 -13.67 14.68
C ARG A 306 -3.76 -12.50 15.19
N MET A 307 -3.62 -11.49 14.34
CA MET A 307 -2.93 -10.23 14.61
C MET A 307 -3.44 -9.16 13.63
N ASP A 308 -2.83 -7.98 13.66
CA ASP A 308 -2.80 -7.07 12.52
C ASP A 308 -1.46 -6.35 12.51
N ASP A 309 -1.09 -5.82 11.35
CA ASP A 309 0.14 -5.07 11.12
C ASP A 309 -0.19 -3.65 10.66
N ALA A 310 0.70 -2.70 10.93
CA ALA A 310 0.54 -1.32 10.53
C ALA A 310 0.54 -1.09 9.00
N ASN A 311 1.31 -1.89 8.25
CA ASN A 311 1.45 -1.74 6.81
C ASN A 311 0.16 -2.11 6.06
N VAL A 312 -0.11 -1.40 4.97
CA VAL A 312 -1.34 -1.55 4.19
C VAL A 312 -1.03 -2.37 2.93
N PRO A 313 -1.78 -3.45 2.62
CA PRO A 313 -3.06 -3.86 3.20
C PRO A 313 -2.98 -4.55 4.58
N SER A 314 -3.71 -3.99 5.55
CA SER A 314 -3.97 -4.52 6.89
C SER A 314 -5.46 -4.83 7.09
N LEU A 315 -5.82 -5.57 8.15
CA LEU A 315 -7.22 -5.79 8.51
C LEU A 315 -7.93 -4.47 8.87
N LEU A 316 -7.23 -3.55 9.54
CA LEU A 316 -7.72 -2.21 9.82
C LEU A 316 -8.02 -1.41 8.54
N SER A 317 -7.29 -1.68 7.46
CA SER A 317 -7.43 -0.98 6.17
C SER A 317 -8.52 -1.54 5.25
N ILE A 318 -9.25 -2.58 5.66
CA ILE A 318 -10.24 -3.27 4.81
C ILE A 318 -11.19 -2.30 4.08
N PRO A 319 -11.81 -1.29 4.72
CA PRO A 319 -12.68 -0.34 4.03
C PRO A 319 -11.97 0.58 3.05
N TRP A 320 -10.66 0.75 3.18
CA TRP A 320 -9.85 1.57 2.28
C TRP A 320 -9.38 0.77 1.05
N ILE A 321 -9.15 -0.54 1.17
CA ILE A 321 -8.67 -1.42 0.09
C ILE A 321 -9.79 -2.22 -0.61
N THR A 322 -11.01 -2.23 -0.04
CA THR A 322 -12.16 -2.99 -0.58
C THR A 322 -13.42 -2.13 -0.66
N ASN A 323 -14.51 -2.73 -1.17
CA ASN A 323 -15.85 -2.16 -1.11
C ASN A 323 -16.61 -2.47 0.22
N ILE A 324 -15.96 -3.11 1.20
CA ILE A 324 -16.56 -3.39 2.51
C ILE A 324 -16.68 -2.07 3.28
N GLY A 325 -17.90 -1.70 3.65
CA GLY A 325 -18.16 -0.40 4.29
C GLY A 325 -17.55 -0.28 5.70
N LYS A 326 -17.23 0.95 6.09
CA LYS A 326 -16.71 1.31 7.43
C LYS A 326 -17.64 0.91 8.59
N THR A 327 -18.92 0.65 8.30
CA THR A 327 -19.95 0.24 9.27
C THR A 327 -20.39 -1.21 9.12
N ALA A 328 -19.73 -2.00 8.25
CA ALA A 328 -20.06 -3.42 8.08
C ALA A 328 -19.73 -4.20 9.36
N SER A 329 -20.67 -5.01 9.85
CA SER A 329 -20.53 -5.69 11.15
C SER A 329 -19.28 -6.57 11.25
N LEU A 330 -18.95 -7.33 10.19
CA LEU A 330 -17.74 -8.15 10.13
C LEU A 330 -16.47 -7.30 10.24
N TYR A 331 -16.43 -6.15 9.56
CA TYR A 331 -15.31 -5.23 9.67
C TYR A 331 -15.25 -4.59 11.06
N LEU A 332 -16.37 -4.15 11.63
CA LEU A 332 -16.38 -3.54 12.97
C LEU A 332 -15.92 -4.51 14.07
N ALA A 333 -16.33 -5.79 14.00
CA ALA A 333 -15.83 -6.83 14.88
C ALA A 333 -14.32 -7.05 14.70
N THR A 334 -13.85 -7.09 13.46
CA THR A 334 -12.41 -7.19 13.15
C THR A 334 -11.64 -5.97 13.64
N ARG A 335 -12.14 -4.75 13.41
CA ARG A 335 -11.56 -3.48 13.86
C ARG A 335 -11.43 -3.45 15.38
N GLY A 336 -12.49 -3.84 16.10
CA GLY A 336 -12.47 -3.94 17.56
C GLY A 336 -11.47 -4.98 18.06
N ASP A 337 -11.30 -6.08 17.34
CA ASP A 337 -10.34 -7.11 17.69
C ASP A 337 -8.88 -6.64 17.53
N VAL A 338 -8.57 -6.01 16.40
CA VAL A 338 -7.19 -5.61 16.08
C VAL A 338 -6.74 -4.33 16.81
N LEU A 339 -7.68 -3.50 17.26
CA LEU A 339 -7.46 -2.33 18.13
C LEU A 339 -7.64 -2.71 19.62
N SER A 340 -7.15 -3.88 20.01
CA SER A 340 -7.22 -4.37 21.38
C SER A 340 -5.99 -5.20 21.73
N SER A 341 -5.85 -5.57 23.00
CA SER A 341 -4.78 -6.46 23.48
C SER A 341 -4.81 -7.87 22.88
N HIS A 342 -5.83 -8.25 22.09
CA HIS A 342 -5.81 -9.50 21.33
C HIS A 342 -4.83 -9.45 20.16
N ASN A 343 -4.55 -8.26 19.61
CA ASN A 343 -3.48 -8.08 18.63
C ASN A 343 -2.13 -7.94 19.37
N PRO A 344 -1.15 -8.85 19.16
CA PRO A 344 0.15 -8.77 19.81
C PRO A 344 0.97 -7.51 19.44
N TYR A 345 0.60 -6.83 18.36
CA TYR A 345 1.23 -5.60 17.88
C TYR A 345 0.38 -4.35 18.13
N TYR A 346 -0.71 -4.45 18.91
CA TYR A 346 -1.39 -3.28 19.42
C TYR A 346 -0.78 -2.86 20.76
N TYR A 347 -0.38 -1.59 20.85
CA TYR A 347 0.28 -1.03 22.02
C TYR A 347 -0.52 0.15 22.58
N GLU A 348 -0.53 0.26 23.90
CA GLU A 348 -1.11 1.39 24.62
C GLU A 348 -0.06 2.02 25.53
N GLY A 349 0.09 3.34 25.41
CA GLY A 349 1.08 4.14 26.14
C GLY A 349 0.58 5.53 26.50
N ALA A 350 1.43 6.28 27.18
CA ALA A 350 1.14 7.62 27.67
C ALA A 350 0.93 8.64 26.54
N ALA A 351 1.62 8.48 25.40
CA ALA A 351 1.50 9.40 24.27
C ALA A 351 0.42 8.95 23.27
N ALA A 352 0.37 7.66 22.93
CA ALA A 352 -0.57 7.12 21.97
C ALA A 352 -0.92 5.65 22.24
N SER A 353 -2.03 5.21 21.62
CA SER A 353 -2.36 3.81 21.44
C SER A 353 -2.59 3.53 19.95
N GLY A 354 -2.17 2.36 19.47
CA GLY A 354 -2.28 2.03 18.06
C GLY A 354 -1.52 0.75 17.69
N ILE A 355 -1.57 0.41 16.41
CA ILE A 355 -0.93 -0.80 15.86
C ILE A 355 0.50 -0.46 15.41
N GLY A 356 1.44 -1.35 15.75
CA GLY A 356 2.81 -1.34 15.27
C GLY A 356 3.08 -2.46 14.26
N SER A 357 4.31 -2.96 14.25
CA SER A 357 4.73 -4.06 13.40
C SER A 357 5.89 -4.83 14.06
N PRO A 358 6.02 -6.17 13.87
CA PRO A 358 7.24 -6.89 14.23
C PRO A 358 8.50 -6.36 13.53
N HIS A 359 8.35 -5.59 12.44
CA HIS A 359 9.42 -4.90 11.76
C HIS A 359 10.13 -3.85 12.63
N THR A 360 9.38 -3.22 13.53
CA THR A 360 9.89 -2.19 14.45
C THR A 360 10.11 -2.74 15.85
N PRO A 361 10.90 -2.04 16.70
CA PRO A 361 11.05 -2.44 18.10
C PRO A 361 9.70 -2.57 18.80
N LYS A 362 9.63 -3.45 19.80
CA LYS A 362 8.45 -3.59 20.66
C LYS A 362 8.04 -2.22 21.23
N ASP A 363 6.73 -2.03 21.42
CA ASP A 363 6.10 -0.83 21.97
C ASP A 363 6.13 0.39 21.02
N TYR A 364 6.48 0.19 19.74
CA TYR A 364 6.39 1.21 18.69
C TYR A 364 5.05 1.15 17.95
N ILE A 365 4.41 2.30 17.78
CA ILE A 365 3.17 2.49 17.01
C ILE A 365 3.51 3.20 15.71
N TRP A 366 2.85 2.85 14.61
CA TRP A 366 3.11 3.46 13.32
C TRP A 366 2.14 4.61 12.99
N HIS A 367 2.66 5.69 12.40
CA HIS A 367 1.80 6.78 11.93
C HIS A 367 0.87 6.36 10.79
N ILE A 368 1.29 5.39 9.96
CA ILE A 368 0.44 4.78 8.93
C ILE A 368 -0.80 4.15 9.57
N ALA A 369 -0.64 3.39 10.66
CA ALA A 369 -1.76 2.75 11.35
C ALA A 369 -2.75 3.77 11.92
N LEU A 370 -2.26 4.85 12.53
CA LEU A 370 -3.11 5.94 13.03
C LEU A 370 -3.84 6.67 11.90
N SER A 371 -3.14 6.95 10.79
CA SER A 371 -3.75 7.55 9.60
C SER A 371 -4.85 6.65 9.03
N MET A 372 -4.56 5.35 8.93
CA MET A 372 -5.50 4.35 8.41
C MET A 372 -6.70 4.17 9.34
N GLN A 373 -6.49 4.17 10.67
CA GLN A 373 -7.58 4.12 11.64
C GLN A 373 -8.60 5.25 11.40
N GLY A 374 -8.11 6.45 11.10
CA GLY A 374 -8.96 7.60 10.77
C GLY A 374 -9.64 7.44 9.41
N LEU A 375 -8.88 7.07 8.38
CA LEU A 375 -9.41 6.85 7.03
C LEU A 375 -10.49 5.77 6.99
N THR A 376 -10.46 4.80 7.89
CA THR A 376 -11.47 3.73 7.99
C THR A 376 -12.48 3.92 9.11
N SER A 377 -12.49 5.10 9.75
CA SER A 377 -13.56 5.52 10.66
C SER A 377 -14.74 6.17 9.92
N ALA A 378 -15.96 5.87 10.38
CA ALA A 378 -17.18 6.56 9.99
C ALA A 378 -17.47 7.81 10.86
N ASP A 379 -16.71 8.00 11.95
CA ASP A 379 -16.85 9.10 12.89
C ASP A 379 -15.84 10.22 12.56
N LYS A 380 -16.35 11.41 12.21
CA LYS A 380 -15.52 12.58 11.92
C LYS A 380 -14.76 13.08 13.14
N ASP A 381 -15.28 12.86 14.35
CA ASP A 381 -14.60 13.28 15.57
C ASP A 381 -13.41 12.35 15.86
N GLU A 382 -13.54 11.04 15.61
CA GLU A 382 -12.41 10.10 15.64
C GLU A 382 -11.35 10.49 14.60
N GLN A 383 -11.74 10.84 13.37
CA GLN A 383 -10.82 11.30 12.33
C GLN A 383 -9.98 12.50 12.80
N LYS A 384 -10.62 13.54 13.33
CA LYS A 384 -9.93 14.73 13.83
C LYS A 384 -9.08 14.45 15.06
N ALA A 385 -9.56 13.59 15.98
CA ALA A 385 -8.78 13.19 17.14
C ALA A 385 -7.48 12.47 16.74
N LEU A 386 -7.52 11.64 15.69
CA LEU A 386 -6.34 10.97 15.15
C LEU A 386 -5.41 11.95 14.42
N VAL A 387 -5.93 12.96 13.72
CA VAL A 387 -5.10 14.06 13.18
C VAL A 387 -4.34 14.76 14.30
N GLU A 388 -5.00 15.14 15.41
CA GLU A 388 -4.32 15.76 16.56
C GLU A 388 -3.34 14.79 17.24
N LYS A 389 -3.62 13.48 17.23
CA LYS A 389 -2.69 12.47 17.74
C LYS A 389 -1.42 12.41 16.89
N LEU A 390 -1.56 12.39 15.57
CA LEU A 390 -0.44 12.44 14.62
C LEU A 390 0.39 13.72 14.82
N LEU A 391 -0.26 14.87 15.01
CA LEU A 391 0.45 16.12 15.31
C LEU A 391 1.16 16.11 16.66
N SER A 392 0.68 15.40 17.67
CA SER A 392 1.32 15.35 19.00
C SER A 392 2.42 14.29 19.10
N THR A 393 2.59 13.46 18.05
CA THR A 393 3.56 12.36 18.00
C THR A 393 4.63 12.54 16.91
N ASP A 394 4.69 13.73 16.29
CA ASP A 394 5.66 14.09 15.24
C ASP A 394 7.07 14.43 15.75
N ALA A 395 7.37 14.25 17.04
CA ALA A 395 8.63 14.64 17.69
C ALA A 395 9.08 16.10 17.40
N GLY A 396 8.17 16.99 17.00
CA GLY A 396 8.48 18.36 16.58
C GLY A 396 9.11 18.50 15.18
N THR A 397 9.20 17.43 14.39
CA THR A 397 9.78 17.46 13.03
C THR A 397 8.82 18.11 12.01
N GLY A 398 7.51 17.98 12.26
CA GLY A 398 6.46 18.34 11.31
C GLY A 398 6.35 17.37 10.13
N TYR A 399 6.82 16.14 10.29
CA TYR A 399 6.68 15.03 9.35
C TYR A 399 6.18 13.76 10.05
N MET A 400 5.65 12.83 9.26
CA MET A 400 5.27 11.51 9.73
C MET A 400 6.43 10.53 9.56
N HIS A 401 6.72 9.82 10.65
CA HIS A 401 7.70 8.74 10.75
C HIS A 401 7.10 7.36 10.42
N GLU A 402 7.95 6.33 10.44
CA GLU A 402 7.53 4.92 10.38
C GLU A 402 6.88 4.51 11.69
N GLY A 403 7.68 4.21 12.72
CA GLY A 403 7.23 3.88 14.07
C GLY A 403 7.75 4.87 15.11
N PHE A 404 7.01 5.07 16.19
CA PHE A 404 7.43 5.85 17.36
C PHE A 404 7.04 5.14 18.66
N HIS A 405 7.84 5.27 19.71
CA HIS A 405 7.56 4.63 21.00
C HIS A 405 6.28 5.19 21.62
N LYS A 406 5.37 4.30 22.05
CA LYS A 406 4.03 4.63 22.57
C LYS A 406 3.98 5.63 23.73
N ASP A 407 5.06 5.72 24.51
CA ASP A 407 5.21 6.63 25.66
C ASP A 407 6.06 7.88 25.35
N LYS A 408 6.87 7.83 24.29
CA LYS A 408 7.96 8.78 24.02
C LYS A 408 8.16 8.97 22.51
N PRO A 409 7.35 9.82 21.86
CA PRO A 409 7.38 9.97 20.41
C PRO A 409 8.72 10.47 19.84
N GLU A 410 9.59 11.04 20.67
CA GLU A 410 10.98 11.40 20.32
C GLU A 410 11.88 10.19 20.00
N GLU A 411 11.47 8.98 20.43
CA GLU A 411 12.10 7.72 20.04
C GLU A 411 11.34 7.15 18.82
N PHE A 412 11.82 7.43 17.60
CA PHE A 412 11.15 7.05 16.36
C PHE A 412 12.11 6.49 15.29
N THR A 413 11.55 5.85 14.26
CA THR A 413 12.27 5.32 13.09
C THR A 413 11.86 6.04 11.80
N ARG A 414 12.80 6.16 10.85
CA ARG A 414 12.68 6.84 9.55
C ARG A 414 12.23 8.30 9.64
N GLU A 415 13.21 9.22 9.60
CA GLU A 415 12.98 10.66 9.51
C GLU A 415 12.32 11.08 8.18
N TRP A 416 12.50 10.29 7.10
CA TRP A 416 11.98 10.58 5.78
C TRP A 416 11.22 9.38 5.21
N PHE A 417 9.90 9.40 5.40
CA PHE A 417 8.99 8.39 4.88
C PHE A 417 7.81 9.01 4.13
N ALA A 418 7.94 9.14 2.81
CA ALA A 418 6.98 9.88 1.99
C ALA A 418 5.59 9.23 1.94
N TRP A 419 5.50 7.90 2.00
CA TRP A 419 4.21 7.22 2.07
C TRP A 419 3.42 7.60 3.35
N SER A 420 4.10 7.60 4.52
CA SER A 420 3.49 8.01 5.78
C SER A 420 2.98 9.47 5.72
N ASN A 421 3.78 10.37 5.12
CA ASN A 421 3.38 11.76 4.87
C ASN A 421 2.14 11.87 3.98
N SER A 422 2.07 11.11 2.89
CA SER A 422 0.93 11.09 1.97
C SER A 422 -0.36 10.61 2.63
N LEU A 423 -0.29 9.55 3.45
CA LEU A 423 -1.48 9.04 4.15
C LEU A 423 -1.99 10.00 5.22
N PHE A 424 -1.10 10.69 5.95
CA PHE A 424 -1.51 11.77 6.84
C PHE A 424 -2.23 12.88 6.08
N SER A 425 -1.66 13.32 4.94
CA SER A 425 -2.30 14.33 4.10
C SER A 425 -3.67 13.87 3.60
N LEU A 426 -3.83 12.61 3.19
CA LEU A 426 -5.13 12.05 2.80
C LEU A 426 -6.13 12.05 3.97
N LEU A 427 -5.71 11.67 5.18
CA LEU A 427 -6.57 11.72 6.36
C LEU A 427 -7.01 13.16 6.65
N VAL A 428 -6.12 14.15 6.58
CA VAL A 428 -6.47 15.56 6.79
C VAL A 428 -7.50 16.04 5.75
N ILE A 429 -7.30 15.68 4.48
CA ILE A 429 -8.24 15.98 3.39
C ILE A 429 -9.62 15.39 3.70
N GLU A 430 -9.68 14.16 4.18
CA GLU A 430 -10.95 13.53 4.53
C GLU A 430 -11.56 14.15 5.79
N ALA A 431 -10.80 14.28 6.88
CA ALA A 431 -11.28 14.78 8.18
C ALA A 431 -11.85 16.20 8.10
N TYR A 432 -11.35 17.02 7.19
CA TYR A 432 -11.78 18.40 6.95
C TYR A 432 -12.60 18.59 5.66
N ASP A 433 -12.89 17.51 4.92
CA ASP A 433 -13.64 17.54 3.67
C ASP A 433 -13.07 18.56 2.65
N LEU A 434 -11.77 18.49 2.40
CA LEU A 434 -11.03 19.36 1.47
C LEU A 434 -11.15 18.85 0.02
N LYS A 435 -12.34 18.93 -0.57
CA LYS A 435 -12.57 18.50 -1.95
C LYS A 435 -12.64 19.71 -2.87
N GLU A 436 -12.03 19.62 -4.04
CA GLU A 436 -12.24 20.63 -5.08
C GLU A 436 -13.67 20.53 -5.62
N ASN A 437 -14.54 21.45 -5.19
CA ASN A 437 -15.88 21.70 -5.73
C ASN A 437 -15.88 21.91 -7.24
#